data_AF-A0AAE9S1G5-F1
#
_entry.id   AF-A0AAE9S1G5-F1
#
_cell.length_a   1.000
_cell.length_b   1.000
_cell.length_c   1.000
_cell.angle_alpha   90.00
_cell.angle_beta   90.00
_cell.angle_gamma   90.00
#
_symmetry.space_group_name_H-M   'P 1'
#
loop_
_entity.id
_entity.type
_entity.pdbx_description
1 polymer ?
#
loop_
_entity_poly.entity_id
_entity_poly.type
_entity_poly.pdbx_seq_one_letter_code
_entity_poly.pdbx_strand_id
1 'polypeptide(L)' 'MALYTVNREHYGDKFYLTGEQREANPNDVKHLVDKGVLVEVVEETKPKTTKAPAKQVKQDDRPTEG' A
#
# COMPACT_ATOMS: atom_id res chain seq x y z
N MET A 1 -11.79 -9.54 -3.83
CA MET A 1 -10.62 -8.72 -3.42
C MET A 1 -9.44 -9.66 -3.37
N ALA A 2 -8.25 -9.20 -3.73
CA ALA A 2 -7.01 -9.97 -3.69
C ALA A 2 -5.96 -9.21 -2.87
N LEU A 3 -5.02 -9.95 -2.30
CA LEU A 3 -3.95 -9.38 -1.49
C LEU A 3 -2.79 -8.98 -2.40
N TYR A 4 -2.23 -7.79 -2.21
CA TYR A 4 -1.12 -7.26 -3.00
C TYR A 4 -0.02 -6.78 -2.08
N THR A 5 1.23 -7.12 -2.40
CA THR A 5 2.42 -6.54 -1.78
C THR A 5 2.85 -5.33 -2.59
N VAL A 6 3.13 -4.23 -1.91
CA VAL A 6 3.74 -3.06 -2.52
C VAL A 6 5.19 -3.36 -2.81
N ASN A 7 5.55 -3.33 -4.08
CA ASN A 7 6.93 -3.49 -4.52
C ASN A 7 7.64 -2.14 -4.63
N ARG A 8 6.89 -1.08 -4.97
CA ARG A 8 7.45 0.28 -5.09
C ARG A 8 6.60 1.29 -4.33
N GLU A 9 7.28 2.18 -3.60
CA GLU A 9 6.62 3.28 -2.90
C GLU A 9 5.82 4.13 -3.90
N HIS A 10 4.57 4.42 -3.56
CA HIS A 10 3.69 5.25 -4.37
C HIS A 10 3.08 6.33 -3.50
N TYR A 11 3.36 7.57 -3.87
CA TYR A 11 2.87 8.79 -3.22
C TYR A 11 1.86 9.44 -4.17
N GLY A 12 0.64 8.90 -4.18
CA GLY A 12 -0.48 9.40 -4.97
C GLY A 12 -1.73 9.54 -4.11
N ASP A 13 -2.89 9.16 -4.65
CA ASP A 13 -4.17 9.15 -3.92
C ASP A 13 -4.13 8.33 -2.63
N LYS A 14 -3.32 7.27 -2.64
CA LYS A 14 -2.99 6.52 -1.44
C LYS A 14 -1.49 6.42 -1.33
N PHE A 15 -1.03 6.47 -0.10
CA PHE A 15 0.34 6.15 0.23
C PHE A 15 0.51 4.63 0.22
N TYR A 16 1.51 4.17 -0.50
CA TYR A 16 1.93 2.77 -0.52
C TYR A 16 3.40 2.73 -0.10
N LEU A 17 3.70 1.98 0.95
CA LEU A 17 5.07 1.76 1.40
C LEU A 17 5.59 0.42 0.87
N THR A 18 6.79 0.38 0.30
CA THR A 18 7.38 -0.89 -0.18
C THR A 18 7.44 -1.93 0.95
N GLY A 19 6.97 -3.14 0.65
CA GLY A 19 6.87 -4.26 1.60
C GLY A 19 5.54 -4.32 2.37
N GLU A 20 4.67 -3.32 2.24
CA GLU A 20 3.33 -3.35 2.82
C GLU A 20 2.41 -4.30 2.04
N GLN A 21 1.51 -4.98 2.73
CA GLN A 21 0.49 -5.84 2.12
C GLN A 21 -0.89 -5.22 2.28
N ARG A 22 -1.69 -5.24 1.22
CA ARG A 22 -3.01 -4.64 1.21
C ARG A 22 -3.99 -5.39 0.33
N GLU A 23 -5.24 -5.38 0.75
CA GLU A 23 -6.35 -5.93 -0.03
C GLU A 23 -6.88 -4.87 -1.00
N ALA A 24 -6.99 -5.24 -2.27
CA ALA A 24 -7.52 -4.38 -3.31
C ALA A 24 -8.29 -5.18 -4.36
N ASN A 25 -9.09 -4.49 -5.17
CA ASN A 25 -9.73 -5.10 -6.32
C ASN A 25 -8.72 -5.20 -7.47
N PRO A 26 -8.49 -6.38 -8.07
CA PRO A 26 -7.59 -6.55 -9.21
C PRO A 26 -7.87 -5.56 -10.34
N ASN A 27 -9.13 -5.20 -10.59
CA ASN A 27 -9.47 -4.25 -11.65
C ASN A 27 -8.94 -2.83 -11.36
N ASP A 28 -9.04 -2.38 -10.11
CA ASP A 28 -8.56 -1.06 -9.70
C ASP A 28 -7.03 -1.01 -9.70
N VAL A 29 -6.36 -2.07 -9.25
CA VAL A 29 -4.89 -2.08 -9.13
C VAL A 29 -4.16 -2.68 -10.32
N LYS A 30 -4.86 -3.14 -11.36
CA LYS A 30 -4.25 -3.72 -12.57
C LYS A 30 -3.16 -2.80 -13.14
N HIS A 31 -3.43 -1.50 -13.21
CA HIS A 31 -2.49 -0.52 -13.73
C HIS A 31 -1.27 -0.32 -12.82
N LEU A 32 -1.40 -0.53 -11.50
CA LEU A 32 -0.28 -0.48 -10.56
C LEU A 32 0.56 -1.74 -10.64
N VAL A 33 -0.07 -2.90 -10.83
CA VAL A 33 0.63 -4.17 -11.05
C VAL A 33 1.40 -4.15 -12.37
N ASP A 34 0.78 -3.66 -13.44
CA ASP A 34 1.40 -3.51 -14.77
C ASP A 34 2.60 -2.55 -14.73
N LYS A 35 2.52 -1.48 -13.92
CA LYS A 35 3.62 -0.55 -13.64
C LYS A 35 4.69 -1.09 -12.67
N GLY A 36 4.49 -2.28 -12.10
CA GLY A 36 5.39 -2.89 -11.11
C GLY A 36 5.35 -2.25 -9.72
N VAL A 37 4.31 -1.47 -9.40
CA VAL A 37 4.10 -0.85 -8.08
C VAL A 37 3.55 -1.85 -7.08
N LEU A 38 2.62 -2.71 -7.51
CA LEU A 38 1.99 -3.74 -6.70
C LEU A 38 2.27 -5.13 -7.28
N VAL A 39 2.32 -6.15 -6.43
CA VAL A 39 2.50 -7.54 -6.82
C VAL A 39 1.41 -8.38 -6.14
N GLU A 40 0.66 -9.14 -6.91
CA GLU A 40 -0.37 -10.03 -6.38
C GLU A 40 0.26 -11.11 -5.50
N VAL A 41 -0.23 -11.22 -4.28
CA VAL A 41 0.16 -12.27 -3.33
C VAL A 41 -0.84 -13.39 -3.49
N VAL A 42 -0.46 -14.42 -4.23
CA VAL A 42 -1.21 -15.67 -4.29
C VAL A 42 -1.05 -16.35 -2.94
N GLU A 43 -2.12 -16.37 -2.16
CA GLU A 43 -2.13 -16.82 -0.78
C GLU A 43 -2.03 -18.36 -0.69
N GLU A 44 -0.84 -18.92 -0.91
CA GLU A 44 -0.50 -20.25 -0.37
C GLU A 44 -0.15 -20.09 1.12
N THR A 45 -1.20 -19.95 1.93
CA THR A 45 -1.27 -20.28 3.37
C THR A 45 0.05 -20.20 4.15
N LYS A 46 0.63 -19.01 4.37
CA LYS A 46 1.49 -18.75 5.54
C LYS A 46 1.28 -17.32 6.04
N PRO A 47 0.71 -17.13 7.24
CA PRO A 47 0.55 -15.81 7.82
C PRO A 47 1.92 -15.28 8.22
N LYS A 48 2.57 -14.55 7.32
CA LYS A 48 3.83 -13.86 7.64
C LYS A 48 3.46 -12.52 8.23
N THR A 49 3.42 -12.51 9.56
CA THR A 49 3.32 -11.34 10.43
C THR A 49 4.47 -10.36 10.15
N THR A 50 4.37 -9.55 9.09
CA THR A 50 5.22 -8.36 8.98
C THR A 50 4.59 -7.26 9.79
N LYS A 51 5.04 -7.20 11.04
CA LYS A 51 4.91 -6.06 11.95
C LYS A 51 5.11 -4.78 11.15
N ALA A 52 4.05 -4.01 10.92
CA ALA A 52 4.19 -2.62 10.55
C ALA A 52 4.88 -1.93 11.74
N PRO A 53 6.06 -1.32 11.60
CA PRO A 53 6.39 -0.24 12.51
C PRO A 53 5.43 0.89 12.13
N ALA A 54 4.34 1.00 12.88
CA ALA A 54 3.59 2.24 12.97
C ALA A 54 4.53 3.28 13.61
N LYS A 55 5.39 3.91 12.81
CA LYS A 55 6.14 5.09 13.21
C LYS A 55 6.27 6.09 12.06
N GLN A 56 5.35 7.07 12.16
CA GLN A 56 5.57 8.51 11.96
C GLN A 56 5.69 8.93 10.48
N VAL A 57 5.13 10.05 10.02
CA VAL A 57 5.14 11.40 10.61
C VAL A 57 4.02 12.26 9.98
N LYS A 58 3.43 13.16 10.77
CA LYS A 58 2.70 14.41 10.42
C LYS A 58 2.08 14.51 9.01
N GLN A 59 0.75 14.53 8.96
CA GLN A 59 0.10 15.43 8.00
C GLN A 59 -0.07 16.79 8.69
N ASP A 60 0.66 17.75 8.14
CA ASP A 60 0.75 19.15 8.50
C ASP A 60 -0.61 19.82 8.76
N ASP A 61 -0.65 20.47 9.93
CA ASP A 61 -1.04 21.87 10.13
C ASP A 61 -1.61 22.59 8.89
N ARG A 62 -2.92 22.80 8.87
CA ARG A 62 -3.51 23.94 8.14
C ARG A 62 -3.88 25.00 9.17
N PRO A 63 -3.16 26.14 9.27
CA PRO A 63 -3.71 27.29 9.94
C PRO A 63 -4.79 27.84 9.01
N THR A 64 -6.04 27.78 9.45
CA THR A 64 -7.09 28.57 8.80
C THR A 64 -7.22 29.83 9.66
N GLU A 65 -6.57 30.90 9.25
CA GLU A 65 -6.93 32.26 9.69
C GLU A 65 -8.38 32.53 9.28
N GLY A 66 -9.16 33.11 10.19
CA GLY A 66 -10.53 33.58 10.01
C GLY A 66 -11.08 34.21 11.27
#